data_AF-A0A3S1I2B2-F1
#
_entry.id   AF-A0A3S1I2B2-F1
#
_cell.length_a   1.000
_cell.length_b   1.000
_cell.length_c   1.000
_cell.angle_alpha   90.00
_cell.angle_beta   90.00
_cell.angle_gamma   90.00
#
_symmetry.space_group_name_H-M   'P 1'
#
loop_
_entity.id
_entity.type
_entity.pdbx_description
1 polymer ?
#
loop_
_entity_poly.entity_id
_entity_poly.type
_entity_poly.pdbx_seq_one_letter_code
_entity_poly.pdbx_strand_id
1 'polypeptide(L)' 'MYLTQFSYTPETWARLIENPEDRREAARTYIESVGGKLHGFWYAFGEHDGWNLWEAPDNVSMASV' A
#
# COMPACT_ATOMS: atom_id res chain seq x y z
N MET A 1 -5.90 -10.85 8.55
CA MET A 1 -4.67 -10.01 8.56
C MET A 1 -3.78 -10.49 7.44
N TYR A 2 -3.28 -9.57 6.63
CA TYR A 2 -2.62 -9.82 5.35
C TYR A 2 -1.35 -8.96 5.26
N LEU A 3 -0.30 -9.55 4.68
CA LEU A 3 0.94 -8.86 4.35
C LEU A 3 1.00 -8.73 2.83
N THR A 4 0.98 -7.52 2.30
CA THR A 4 1.10 -7.27 0.86
C THR A 4 2.48 -6.74 0.53
N GLN A 5 3.12 -7.34 -0.47
CA GLN A 5 4.33 -6.83 -1.11
C GLN A 5 3.92 -5.96 -2.30
N PHE A 6 4.61 -4.84 -2.52
CA PHE A 6 4.35 -3.99 -3.68
C PHE A 6 5.62 -3.44 -4.31
N SER A 7 5.50 -3.14 -5.60
CA SER A 7 6.45 -2.34 -6.37
C SER A 7 5.69 -1.31 -7.20
N TYR A 8 6.25 -0.12 -7.34
CA TYR A 8 5.77 0.92 -8.23
C TYR A 8 6.44 0.82 -9.59
N THR A 9 5.74 1.29 -10.62
CA THR A 9 6.35 1.43 -11.93
C THR A 9 7.38 2.58 -11.91
N PRO A 10 8.37 2.59 -12.82
CA PRO A 10 9.32 3.70 -12.94
C PRO A 10 8.64 5.07 -13.10
N GLU A 11 7.53 5.14 -13.84
CA GLU A 11 6.76 6.38 -14.04
C GLU A 11 6.12 6.85 -12.73
N THR A 12 5.63 5.93 -11.91
CA THR A 12 5.08 6.25 -10.59
C THR A 12 6.17 6.80 -9.68
N TRP A 13 7.37 6.20 -9.71
CA TRP A 13 8.53 6.72 -8.98
C TRP A 13 8.93 8.13 -9.45
N ALA A 14 9.04 8.35 -10.77
CA ALA A 14 9.37 9.66 -11.32
C ALA A 14 8.39 10.75 -10.83
N ARG A 15 7.08 10.45 -10.87
CA ARG A 15 6.04 11.35 -10.36
C ARG A 15 6.20 11.65 -8.87
N LEU A 16 6.52 10.64 -8.05
CA LEU A 16 6.72 10.82 -6.61
C LEU A 16 8.00 11.57 -6.26
N ILE A 17 9.02 11.51 -7.12
CA ILE A 17 10.24 12.31 -6.99
C ILE A 17 9.94 13.78 -7.30
N GLU A 18 9.18 14.05 -8.37
CA GLU A 18 8.79 15.41 -8.76
C GLU A 18 7.81 16.06 -7.77
N ASN A 19 6.83 15.29 -7.28
CA ASN A 19 5.84 15.75 -6.32
C ASN A 19 5.63 14.69 -5.21
N PRO A 20 6.35 14.80 -4.09
CA PRO A 20 6.26 13.84 -3.00
C PRO A 20 4.85 13.74 -2.40
N GLU A 21 4.38 12.51 -2.20
CA GLU A 21 3.12 12.19 -1.54
C GLU A 21 3.36 11.21 -0.39
N ASP A 22 2.62 11.35 0.71
CA ASP A 22 2.57 10.30 1.73
C ASP A 22 1.69 9.15 1.22
N ARG A 23 2.33 8.15 0.61
CA ARG A 23 1.67 6.96 0.07
C ARG A 23 0.96 6.12 1.15
N ARG A 24 1.30 6.30 2.43
CA ARG A 24 0.64 5.61 3.55
C ARG A 24 -0.77 6.13 3.75
N GLU A 25 -1.01 7.42 3.57
CA GLU A 25 -2.35 8.01 3.68
C GLU A 25 -3.25 7.58 2.52
N ALA A 26 -2.68 7.50 1.30
CA ALA A 26 -3.38 6.93 0.16
C ALA A 26 -3.76 5.45 0.38
N ALA A 27 -2.81 4.65 0.89
CA ALA A 27 -3.07 3.25 1.23
C ALA A 27 -4.12 3.12 2.34
N ARG A 28 -4.02 3.92 3.42
CA ARG A 28 -5.00 3.92 4.51
C ARG A 28 -6.40 4.25 4.01
N THR A 29 -6.54 5.31 3.21
CA THR A 29 -7.84 5.75 2.68
C THR A 29 -8.50 4.61 1.91
N TYR A 30 -7.75 3.92 1.06
CA TYR A 30 -8.32 2.84 0.26
C TYR A 30 -8.65 1.61 1.11
N ILE A 31 -7.76 1.21 2.03
CA ILE A 31 -7.98 0.09 2.96
C ILE A 31 -9.19 0.33 3.87
N GLU A 32 -9.34 1.54 4.43
CA GLU A 32 -10.47 1.87 5.30
C GLU A 32 -11.78 1.95 4.52
N SER A 33 -11.74 2.30 3.23
CA SER A 33 -12.94 2.31 2.37
C SER A 33 -13.57 0.93 2.17
N VAL A 34 -12.79 -0.14 2.33
CA VAL A 34 -13.27 -1.54 2.29
C VAL A 34 -13.47 -2.14 3.68
N GLY A 35 -13.56 -1.30 4.72
CA GLY A 35 -13.73 -1.74 6.12
C GLY A 35 -12.49 -2.37 6.73
N GLY A 36 -11.32 -2.17 6.11
CA GLY A 36 -10.04 -2.66 6.59
C GLY A 36 -9.34 -1.70 7.56
N LYS A 37 -8.18 -2.14 8.04
CA LYS A 37 -7.30 -1.33 8.91
C LYS A 37 -5.84 -1.51 8.51
N LEU A 38 -5.18 -0.40 8.18
CA LEU A 38 -3.74 -0.39 7.94
C LEU A 38 -2.98 -0.38 9.28
N HIS A 39 -2.14 -1.38 9.50
CA HIS A 39 -1.27 -1.45 10.69
C HIS A 39 0.10 -0.84 10.44
N GLY A 40 0.62 -0.97 9.22
CA GLY A 40 1.86 -0.31 8.86
C GLY A 40 2.22 -0.45 7.39
N PHE A 41 3.14 0.40 6.98
CA PHE A 41 3.59 0.56 5.60
C PHE A 41 5.06 0.94 5.64
N TRP A 42 5.90 0.16 4.95
CA TRP A 42 7.33 0.31 4.96
C TRP A 42 7.88 0.19 3.56
N TYR A 43 8.86 1.04 3.24
CA TYR A 43 9.70 0.85 2.08
C TYR A 43 10.82 -0.14 2.38
N ALA A 44 11.21 -0.92 1.39
CA ALA A 44 12.31 -1.86 1.46
C ALA A 44 13.28 -1.61 0.32
N PHE A 45 14.56 -1.86 0.57
CA PHE A 45 15.54 -2.01 -0.50
C PHE A 45 15.45 -3.43 -1.08
N GLY A 46 15.68 -3.56 -2.39
CA GLY A 46 15.70 -4.86 -3.07
C GLY A 46 14.83 -4.85 -4.32
N GLU A 47 14.31 -6.02 -4.67
CA GLU A 47 13.46 -6.22 -5.86
C GLU A 47 12.08 -5.57 -5.74
N HIS A 48 11.60 -5.40 -4.51
CA HIS A 48 10.30 -4.81 -4.23
C HIS A 48 10.43 -3.54 -3.40
N ASP A 49 9.58 -2.56 -3.71
CA ASP A 49 9.65 -1.24 -3.11
C ASP A 49 9.14 -1.22 -1.68
N GLY A 50 8.27 -2.14 -1.27
CA GLY A 50 7.80 -2.16 0.10
C GLY A 50 6.80 -3.23 0.46
N TRP A 51 6.34 -3.10 1.70
CA TRP A 51 5.41 -3.99 2.37
C TRP A 51 4.36 -3.19 3.13
N ASN A 52 3.13 -3.72 3.21
CA ASN A 52 2.12 -3.24 4.14
C ASN A 52 1.48 -4.40 4.91
N LEU A 53 1.12 -4.15 6.17
CA LEU A 53 0.40 -5.09 7.02
C LEU A 53 -0.97 -4.50 7.32
N TRP A 54 -2.03 -5.25 7.06
CA TRP A 54 -3.38 -4.74 7.22
C TRP A 54 -4.44 -5.84 7.48
N GLU A 55 -5.59 -5.42 7.98
CA GLU A 55 -6.79 -6.23 8.16
C GLU A 55 -7.83 -5.90 7.09
N ALA A 56 -8.59 -6.92 6.68
CA ALA A 56 -9.78 -6.80 5.86
C ALA A 56 -10.89 -7.70 6.45
N PRO A 57 -12.18 -7.37 6.27
CA PRO A 57 -13.29 -8.18 6.79
C PRO A 57 -13.33 -9.60 6.23
N ASP A 58 -12.95 -9.76 4.96
CA ASP A 58 -12.91 -11.02 4.25
C ASP A 58 -11.88 -10.98 3.09
N ASN A 59 -11.70 -12.13 2.43
CA ASN A 59 -10.77 -12.26 1.30
C ASN A 59 -11.23 -11.48 0.06
N VAL A 60 -12.51 -11.19 -0.09
CA VAL A 60 -13.04 -10.44 -1.25
C VAL A 60 -12.65 -8.98 -1.12
N SER A 61 -12.83 -8.40 0.07
CA SER A 61 -12.42 -7.05 0.43
C SER A 61 -10.90 -6.87 0.31
N MET A 62 -10.13 -7.90 0.70
CA MET A 62 -8.68 -7.94 0.49
C MET A 62 -8.30 -7.87 -0.99
N ALA A 63 -8.97 -8.66 -1.84
CA ALA A 63 -8.65 -8.76 -3.27
C ALA A 63 -9.11 -7.55 -4.11
N SER A 64 -9.98 -6.69 -3.57
CA SER A 64 -10.39 -5.45 -4.24
C SER A 64 -9.39 -4.30 -4.11
N VAL A 65 -8.35 -4.46 -3.27
CA VAL A 65 -7.35 -3.42 -2.96
C VAL A 65 -6.10 -3.55 -3.80
#